data_AF-A0A7C2FD34-F1
#
_entry.id   AF-A0A7C2FD34-F1
#
_cell.length_a   1.000
_cell.length_b   1.000
_cell.length_c   1.000
_cell.angle_alpha   90.00
_cell.angle_beta   90.00
_cell.angle_gamma   90.00
#
_symmetry.space_group_name_H-M   'P 1'
#
loop_
_entity.id
_entity.type
_entity.pdbx_description
1 polymer ?
#
loop_
_entity_poly.entity_id
_entity_poly.type
_entity_poly.pdbx_seq_one_letter_code
_entity_poly.pdbx_strand_id
1 'polypeptide(L)'
;MSYVSCAESDIWRISVRRGFEALCVKLKDTSYPAGVECVEVRAPLPFRIKLAVLLGSLMRLEKPQLKKPVGIIINKKDEIDLEEHSCETLKVSLNPQEADEIIRSLLPLSIALPLIEPLRVVKFLIVGVAGSIVNLAIAQSVFNYLTGIGVVDLIKNPISSLTGFESSVLFNFTLHEKWTFADTNIDRGFRNVITRLIKYHGASITSFTSQILLATFLPILLGVVFWLAQLTGIIVGFALNFILGYVYTWSRSRV
;
A
#
# COMPACT_ATOMS: atom_id res chain seq x y z
N MET A 1 -4.30 4.84 26.13
CA MET A 1 -3.29 5.15 25.10
C MET A 1 -2.09 4.27 25.40
N SER A 2 -1.82 3.19 24.66
CA SER A 2 -0.72 2.30 25.04
C SER A 2 0.58 2.76 24.39
N TYR A 3 1.36 3.53 25.14
CA TYR A 3 2.80 3.43 24.99
C TYR A 3 3.20 2.03 25.46
N VAL A 4 4.12 1.40 24.75
CA VAL A 4 4.67 0.10 25.10
C VAL A 4 6.05 0.37 25.69
N SER A 5 6.27 -0.16 26.90
CA SER A 5 7.61 -0.16 27.48
C SER A 5 8.49 -1.05 26.62
N CYS A 6 9.55 -0.47 26.08
CA CYS A 6 10.41 -1.11 25.09
C CYS A 6 11.77 -1.50 25.67
N ALA A 7 12.26 -0.72 26.63
CA ALA A 7 13.49 -0.97 27.34
C ALA A 7 13.39 -0.36 28.74
N GLU A 8 13.92 -1.08 29.72
CA GLU A 8 13.84 -0.71 31.13
C GLU A 8 15.19 -1.01 31.78
N SER A 9 15.74 -0.02 32.47
CA SER A 9 16.91 -0.17 33.34
C SER A 9 16.50 0.14 34.79
N ASP A 10 17.45 0.03 35.72
CA ASP A 10 17.22 0.41 37.11
C ASP A 10 17.01 1.94 37.29
N ILE A 11 17.34 2.74 36.28
CA ILE A 11 17.36 4.21 36.34
C ILE A 11 16.28 4.82 35.44
N TRP A 12 15.98 4.21 34.29
CA TRP A 12 15.10 4.80 33.29
C TRP A 12 14.17 3.77 32.65
N ARG A 13 13.04 4.25 32.12
CA ARG A 13 12.09 3.48 31.30
C ARG A 13 11.86 4.20 29.97
N ILE A 14 12.03 3.48 28.86
CA ILE A 14 11.74 3.96 27.50
C ILE A 14 10.38 3.41 27.08
N SER A 15 9.45 4.32 26.83
CA SER A 15 8.10 4.01 26.38
C SER A 15 7.87 4.58 24.99
N VAL A 16 7.52 3.73 24.02
CA VAL A 16 7.34 4.15 22.63
C VAL A 16 5.91 3.89 22.21
N ARG A 17 5.35 4.73 21.35
CA ARG A 17 3.99 4.56 20.87
C ARG A 17 3.87 3.20 20.16
N ARG A 18 2.80 2.44 20.48
CA ARG A 18 2.51 1.18 19.79
C ARG A 18 2.54 1.35 18.26
N GLY A 19 3.24 0.46 17.55
CA GLY A 19 3.55 0.55 16.12
C GLY A 19 4.89 1.22 15.79
N PHE A 20 5.60 1.78 16.77
CA PHE A 20 6.92 2.38 16.60
C PHE A 20 8.02 1.61 17.35
N GLU A 21 7.80 0.32 17.62
CA GLU A 21 8.72 -0.54 18.38
C GLU A 21 10.10 -0.66 17.70
N ALA A 22 10.19 -0.50 16.38
CA ALA A 22 11.45 -0.46 15.66
C ALA A 22 12.40 0.67 16.13
N LEU A 23 11.85 1.79 16.66
CA LEU A 23 12.68 2.84 17.25
C LEU A 23 13.38 2.43 18.55
N CYS A 24 12.93 1.33 19.18
CA CYS A 24 13.42 0.93 20.49
C CYS A 24 14.89 0.48 20.45
N VAL A 25 15.35 -0.10 19.33
CA VAL A 25 16.77 -0.46 19.12
C VAL A 25 17.66 0.79 19.16
N LYS A 26 17.27 1.82 18.40
CA LYS A 26 18.02 3.07 18.29
C LYS A 26 18.06 3.88 19.58
N LEU A 27 16.94 3.89 20.30
CA LEU A 27 16.85 4.56 21.59
C LEU A 27 17.71 3.84 22.65
N LYS A 28 17.88 2.52 22.56
CA LYS A 28 18.74 1.79 23.51
C LYS A 28 20.22 2.19 23.41
N ASP A 29 20.69 2.53 22.22
CA ASP A 29 22.10 2.88 21.96
C ASP A 29 22.40 4.39 22.14
N THR A 30 21.37 5.20 22.43
CA THR A 30 21.55 6.65 22.62
C THR A 30 21.96 6.92 24.07
N SER A 31 23.13 7.54 24.29
CA SER A 31 23.59 7.94 25.62
C SER A 31 22.73 9.10 26.14
N TYR A 32 22.02 8.87 27.25
CA TYR A 32 21.17 9.89 27.88
C TYR A 32 21.98 10.76 28.85
N PRO A 33 21.83 12.10 28.80
CA PRO A 33 22.48 12.98 29.77
C PRO A 33 22.02 12.63 31.19
N ALA A 34 22.98 12.45 32.09
CA ALA A 34 22.70 12.21 33.50
C ALA A 34 22.04 13.45 34.12
N GLY A 35 20.85 13.29 34.71
CA GLY A 35 20.15 14.37 35.42
C GLY A 35 18.87 14.91 34.76
N VAL A 36 18.44 14.36 33.62
CA VAL A 36 17.16 14.76 32.99
C VAL A 36 16.04 13.83 33.45
N GLU A 37 14.96 14.43 33.97
CA GLU A 37 13.80 13.72 34.50
C GLU A 37 12.90 13.13 33.40
N CYS A 38 12.75 13.87 32.29
CA CYS A 38 11.91 13.50 31.16
C CYS A 38 12.48 13.97 29.82
N VAL A 39 12.50 13.07 28.83
CA VAL A 39 12.89 13.37 27.44
C VAL A 39 11.77 12.97 26.47
N GLU A 40 11.27 13.93 25.71
CA GLU A 40 10.34 13.71 24.61
C GLU A 40 11.08 13.40 23.31
N VAL A 41 10.79 12.25 22.71
CA VAL A 41 11.34 11.87 21.41
C VAL A 41 10.41 12.33 20.29
N ARG A 42 10.88 13.29 19.48
CA ARG A 42 10.15 13.81 18.31
C ARG A 42 10.90 13.44 17.04
N ALA A 43 10.27 12.62 16.19
CA ALA A 43 10.80 12.27 14.88
C ALA A 43 9.98 12.98 13.78
N PRO A 44 10.60 13.72 12.84
CA PRO A 44 9.91 14.21 11.66
C PRO A 44 9.51 13.01 10.80
N LEU A 45 8.21 12.71 10.76
CA LEU A 45 7.70 11.56 10.02
C LEU A 45 7.72 11.84 8.50
N PRO A 46 8.33 10.97 7.68
CA PRO A 46 8.19 11.04 6.23
C PRO A 46 6.72 10.89 5.82
N PHE A 47 6.36 11.42 4.65
CA PHE A 47 4.98 11.44 4.15
C PHE A 47 4.31 10.05 4.18
N ARG A 48 5.06 9.00 3.84
CA ARG A 48 4.59 7.60 3.83
C ARG A 48 4.14 7.11 5.20
N ILE A 49 4.88 7.45 6.26
CA ILE A 49 4.49 7.08 7.64
C ILE A 49 3.29 7.91 8.08
N LYS A 50 3.22 9.21 7.75
CA LYS A 50 2.04 10.02 8.05
C LYS A 50 0.78 9.44 7.40
N LEU A 51 0.89 9.00 6.15
CA LEU A 51 -0.20 8.34 5.44
C LEU A 51 -0.55 6.99 6.09
N ALA A 52 0.45 6.19 6.50
CA ALA A 52 0.22 4.93 7.20
C ALA A 52 -0.52 5.12 8.53
N VAL A 53 -0.13 6.11 9.34
CA VAL A 53 -0.82 6.48 10.58
C VAL A 53 -2.26 6.89 10.30
N LEU A 54 -2.49 7.71 9.27
CA LEU A 54 -3.82 8.16 8.90
C LEU A 54 -4.71 6.99 8.46
N LEU A 55 -4.20 6.11 7.59
CA LEU A 55 -4.91 4.92 7.13
C LEU A 55 -5.23 3.97 8.29
N GLY A 56 -4.25 3.69 9.16
CA GLY A 56 -4.45 2.82 10.32
C GLY A 56 -5.48 3.39 11.29
N SER A 57 -5.45 4.71 11.53
CA SER A 57 -6.45 5.40 12.33
C SER A 57 -7.83 5.36 11.70
N LEU A 58 -7.97 5.57 10.39
CA LEU A 58 -9.24 5.43 9.68
C LEU A 58 -9.81 4.01 9.80
N MET A 59 -8.98 2.99 9.62
CA MET A 59 -9.41 1.58 9.76
C MET A 59 -9.89 1.24 11.17
N ARG A 60 -9.35 1.90 12.20
CA ARG A 60 -9.75 1.73 13.60
C ARG A 60 -10.82 2.73 14.05
N LEU A 61 -11.27 3.62 13.16
CA LEU A 61 -12.18 4.73 13.47
C LEU A 61 -11.65 5.62 14.62
N GLU A 62 -10.33 5.78 14.71
CA GLU A 62 -9.64 6.59 15.71
C GLU A 62 -9.17 7.93 15.12
N LYS A 63 -9.00 8.95 15.96
CA LYS A 63 -8.40 10.23 15.52
C LYS A 63 -6.89 10.03 15.24
N PRO A 64 -6.37 10.49 14.09
CA PRO A 64 -4.96 10.37 13.75
C PRO A 64 -4.10 11.26 14.67
N GLN A 65 -3.25 10.62 15.48
CA GLN A 65 -2.40 11.33 16.44
C GLN A 65 -1.04 11.69 15.82
N LEU A 66 -1.03 12.58 14.82
CA LEU A 66 0.21 12.98 14.12
C LEU A 66 1.09 13.96 14.92
N LYS A 67 0.50 14.67 15.90
CA LYS A 67 1.18 15.70 16.68
C LYS A 67 1.78 15.19 18.00
N LYS A 68 1.54 13.94 18.37
CA LYS A 68 2.00 13.36 19.63
C LYS A 68 3.44 12.84 19.51
N PRO A 69 4.26 12.92 20.59
CA PRO A 69 5.61 12.40 20.58
C PRO A 69 5.61 10.90 20.26
N VAL A 70 6.68 10.45 19.60
CA VAL A 70 6.80 9.07 19.13
C VAL A 70 7.27 8.16 20.27
N GLY A 71 8.10 8.69 21.17
CA GLY A 71 8.52 8.02 22.40
C GLY A 71 8.73 9.03 23.53
N ILE A 72 8.75 8.50 24.75
CA ILE A 72 8.97 9.23 25.99
C ILE A 72 9.94 8.40 26.84
N ILE A 73 10.92 9.07 27.43
CA ILE A 73 11.89 8.47 28.33
C ILE A 73 11.73 9.14 29.69
N ILE A 74 11.49 8.34 30.72
CA ILE A 74 11.25 8.80 32.07
C ILE A 74 12.26 8.19 33.03
N ASN A 75 12.71 8.98 34.00
CA ASN A 75 13.42 8.46 35.17
C ASN A 75 12.44 7.68 36.04
N LYS A 76 12.86 6.50 36.51
CA LYS A 76 11.99 5.57 37.26
C LYS A 76 11.86 5.94 38.74
N LYS A 77 12.74 6.82 39.24
CA LYS A 77 12.84 7.16 40.67
C LYS A 77 11.84 8.22 41.15
N ASP A 78 11.22 8.96 40.23
CA ASP A 78 10.24 9.99 40.56
C ASP A 78 8.92 9.67 39.85
N GLU A 79 7.82 9.54 40.59
CA GLU A 79 6.45 9.56 40.05
C GLU A 79 6.20 10.97 39.51
N ILE A 80 6.68 11.23 38.30
CA ILE A 80 6.56 12.55 37.69
C ILE A 80 5.17 12.67 37.07
N ASP A 81 4.38 13.61 37.60
CA ASP A 81 3.22 14.15 36.91
C ASP A 81 3.68 14.84 35.62
N LEU A 82 3.37 14.21 34.49
CA LEU A 82 3.74 14.66 33.13
C LEU A 82 3.16 16.02 32.73
N GLU A 83 2.37 16.66 33.60
CA GLU A 83 1.68 17.92 33.31
C GLU A 83 2.51 19.18 33.63
N GLU A 84 3.55 19.09 34.49
CA GLU A 84 4.19 20.31 35.06
C GLU A 84 5.67 20.52 34.71
N HIS A 85 6.35 19.58 34.04
CA HIS A 85 7.77 19.70 33.69
C HIS A 85 8.01 19.73 32.18
N SER A 86 8.73 20.75 31.71
CA SER A 86 9.12 20.91 30.30
C SER A 86 10.18 19.87 29.93
N CYS A 87 9.74 18.71 29.44
CA CYS A 87 10.63 17.64 28.98
C CYS A 87 11.59 18.14 27.88
N GLU A 88 12.85 17.69 27.93
CA GLU A 88 13.83 18.01 26.89
C GLU A 88 13.45 17.28 25.58
N THR A 89 13.57 17.94 24.44
CA THR A 89 13.17 17.32 23.15
C THR A 89 14.36 16.71 22.42
N LEU A 90 14.35 15.39 22.23
CA LEU A 90 15.30 14.69 21.39
C LEU A 90 14.74 14.51 19.98
N LYS A 91 15.42 15.10 18.98
CA LYS A 91 15.08 14.91 17.57
C LYS A 91 15.81 13.71 16.99
N VAL A 92 15.06 12.70 16.57
CA VAL A 92 15.60 11.49 15.96
C VAL A 92 15.23 11.46 14.48
N SER A 93 16.21 11.25 13.60
CA SER A 93 15.96 11.00 12.17
C SER A 93 15.59 9.53 11.93
N LEU A 94 14.60 9.29 11.08
CA LEU A 94 14.23 7.93 10.66
C LEU A 94 14.95 7.57 9.37
N ASN A 95 15.61 6.41 9.34
CA ASN A 95 16.17 5.87 8.11
C ASN A 95 15.06 5.18 7.28
N PRO A 96 15.30 4.89 5.97
CA PRO A 96 14.29 4.23 5.14
C PRO A 96 13.86 2.83 5.61
N GLN A 97 14.78 2.07 6.23
CA GLN A 97 14.50 0.71 6.68
C GLN A 97 13.59 0.69 7.92
N GLU A 98 13.86 1.57 8.89
CA GLU A 98 13.02 1.84 10.06
C GLU A 98 11.62 2.29 9.63
N ALA A 99 11.54 3.15 8.60
CA ALA A 99 10.26 3.60 8.06
C ALA A 99 9.40 2.46 7.50
N ASP A 100 10.02 1.52 6.78
CA ASP A 100 9.31 0.36 6.21
C ASP A 100 8.82 -0.59 7.32
N GLU A 101 9.62 -0.81 8.36
CA GLU A 101 9.24 -1.64 9.52
C GLU A 101 8.07 -1.03 10.29
N ILE A 102 8.10 0.29 10.53
CA ILE A 102 7.00 1.03 11.15
C ILE A 102 5.72 0.94 10.29
N ILE A 103 5.84 1.02 8.96
CA ILE A 103 4.66 0.91 8.09
C ILE A 103 4.04 -0.50 8.19
N ARG A 104 4.86 -1.56 8.29
CA ARG A 104 4.41 -2.95 8.44
C ARG A 104 3.72 -3.21 9.79
N SER A 105 4.14 -2.55 10.86
CA SER A 105 3.52 -2.71 12.18
C SER A 105 2.18 -1.93 12.29
N LEU A 106 2.04 -0.84 11.54
CA LEU A 106 0.85 0.02 11.58
C LEU A 106 -0.32 -0.50 10.72
N LEU A 107 -0.02 -1.16 9.61
CA LEU A 107 -1.00 -1.54 8.60
C LEU A 107 -0.92 -3.04 8.25
N PRO A 108 -2.05 -3.66 7.86
CA PRO A 108 -1.98 -5.00 7.27
C PRO A 108 -1.15 -4.95 5.98
N LEU A 109 -0.48 -6.07 5.68
CA LEU A 109 0.47 -6.16 4.56
C LEU A 109 -0.12 -5.62 3.25
N SER A 110 -1.38 -5.95 2.94
CA SER A 110 -2.08 -5.49 1.74
C SER A 110 -2.06 -3.96 1.55
N ILE A 111 -2.15 -3.18 2.63
CA ILE A 111 -2.19 -1.71 2.57
C ILE A 111 -0.80 -1.11 2.77
N ALA A 112 0.06 -1.81 3.50
CA ALA A 112 1.45 -1.42 3.70
C ALA A 112 2.28 -1.48 2.40
N LEU A 113 1.99 -2.42 1.51
CA LEU A 113 2.83 -2.69 0.33
C LEU A 113 3.01 -1.51 -0.64
N PRO A 114 1.94 -0.79 -1.07
CA PRO A 114 2.11 0.40 -1.90
C PRO A 114 2.96 1.50 -1.24
N LEU A 115 2.91 1.56 0.08
CA LEU A 115 3.64 2.51 0.92
C LEU A 115 5.10 2.11 1.16
N ILE A 116 5.45 0.83 0.98
CA ILE A 116 6.82 0.34 1.13
C ILE A 116 7.55 0.46 -0.22
N GLU A 117 6.97 -0.02 -1.32
CA GLU A 117 7.64 -0.06 -2.64
C GLU A 117 7.03 0.91 -3.67
N PRO A 118 7.35 2.23 -3.64
CA PRO A 118 6.66 3.23 -4.45
C PRO A 118 6.99 3.07 -5.93
N LEU A 119 8.26 2.75 -6.23
CA LEU A 119 8.76 2.59 -7.58
C LEU A 119 8.03 1.43 -8.28
N ARG A 120 7.68 0.37 -7.54
CA ARG A 120 6.91 -0.74 -8.11
C ARG A 120 5.47 -0.33 -8.40
N VAL A 121 4.85 0.46 -7.53
CA VAL A 121 3.52 1.05 -7.79
C VAL A 121 3.56 1.92 -9.05
N VAL A 122 4.58 2.78 -9.21
CA VAL A 122 4.73 3.64 -10.39
C VAL A 122 4.93 2.81 -11.67
N LYS A 123 5.80 1.80 -11.65
CA LYS A 123 5.94 0.86 -12.78
C LYS A 123 4.61 0.19 -13.11
N PHE A 124 3.88 -0.25 -12.08
CA PHE A 124 2.60 -0.93 -12.27
C PHE A 124 1.54 0.02 -12.86
N LEU A 125 1.50 1.29 -12.43
CA LEU A 125 0.66 2.35 -13.01
C LEU A 125 0.99 2.58 -14.49
N ILE A 126 2.28 2.73 -14.83
CA ILE A 126 2.72 2.98 -16.21
C ILE A 126 2.28 1.82 -17.12
N VAL A 127 2.51 0.58 -16.69
CA VAL A 127 2.04 -0.61 -17.42
C VAL A 127 0.52 -0.62 -17.55
N GLY A 128 -0.22 -0.34 -16.46
CA GLY A 128 -1.69 -0.31 -16.49
C GLY A 128 -2.27 0.75 -17.43
N VAL A 129 -1.67 1.94 -17.51
CA VAL A 129 -2.05 2.98 -18.46
C VAL A 129 -1.77 2.53 -19.89
N ALA A 130 -0.58 1.99 -20.16
CA ALA A 130 -0.25 1.46 -21.47
C ALA A 130 -1.20 0.31 -21.89
N GLY A 131 -1.51 -0.60 -20.97
CA GLY A 131 -2.49 -1.67 -21.19
C GLY A 131 -3.88 -1.16 -21.50
N SER A 132 -4.31 -0.06 -20.87
CA SER A 132 -5.61 0.57 -21.15
C SER A 132 -5.67 1.13 -22.57
N ILE A 133 -4.55 1.68 -23.08
CA ILE A 133 -4.43 2.11 -24.47
C ILE A 133 -4.51 0.90 -25.42
N VAL A 134 -3.80 -0.20 -25.10
CA VAL A 134 -3.86 -1.45 -25.88
C VAL A 134 -5.28 -2.02 -25.89
N ASN A 135 -5.97 -2.03 -24.75
CA ASN A 135 -7.35 -2.48 -24.63
C ASN A 135 -8.25 -1.75 -25.63
N LEU A 136 -8.25 -0.41 -25.56
CA LEU A 136 -9.08 0.44 -26.42
C LEU A 136 -8.71 0.31 -27.89
N ALA A 137 -7.42 0.28 -28.22
CA ALA A 137 -6.95 0.17 -29.60
C ALA A 137 -7.37 -1.16 -30.25
N ILE A 138 -7.20 -2.29 -29.53
CA ILE A 138 -7.59 -3.60 -30.03
C ILE A 138 -9.12 -3.73 -30.10
N ALA A 139 -9.84 -3.31 -29.06
CA ALA A 139 -11.30 -3.33 -29.07
C ALA A 139 -11.87 -2.52 -30.24
N GLN A 140 -11.35 -1.31 -30.48
CA GLN A 140 -11.77 -0.48 -31.60
C GLN A 140 -11.44 -1.11 -32.96
N SER A 141 -10.26 -1.71 -33.09
CA SER A 141 -9.84 -2.36 -34.35
C SER A 141 -10.74 -3.54 -34.69
N VAL A 142 -11.04 -4.39 -33.71
CA VAL A 142 -11.97 -5.52 -33.88
C VAL A 142 -13.38 -5.03 -34.15
N PHE A 143 -13.85 -3.99 -33.44
CA PHE A 143 -15.16 -3.40 -33.68
C PHE A 143 -15.32 -2.89 -35.12
N ASN A 144 -14.31 -2.18 -35.63
CA ASN A 144 -14.32 -1.66 -37.00
C ASN A 144 -14.31 -2.79 -38.03
N TYR A 145 -13.49 -3.83 -37.80
CA TYR A 145 -13.45 -5.01 -38.66
C TYR A 145 -14.80 -5.73 -38.74
N LEU A 146 -15.41 -6.01 -37.58
CA LEU A 146 -16.72 -6.69 -37.50
C LEU A 146 -17.86 -5.85 -38.10
N THR A 147 -17.76 -4.52 -38.00
CA THR A 147 -18.69 -3.60 -38.67
C THR A 147 -18.56 -3.72 -40.19
N GLY A 148 -17.33 -3.81 -40.72
CA GLY A 148 -17.07 -3.95 -42.15
C GLY A 148 -17.63 -5.24 -42.76
N ILE A 149 -17.78 -6.30 -41.98
CA ILE A 149 -18.37 -7.58 -42.41
C ILE A 149 -19.86 -7.74 -42.03
N GLY A 150 -20.52 -6.68 -41.55
CA GLY A 150 -21.96 -6.66 -41.31
C GLY A 150 -22.44 -7.41 -40.06
N VAL A 151 -21.58 -7.61 -39.06
CA VAL A 151 -21.98 -8.27 -37.80
C VAL A 151 -22.85 -7.33 -36.96
N VAL A 152 -23.96 -7.88 -36.44
CA VAL A 152 -24.91 -7.15 -35.59
C VAL A 152 -24.27 -6.67 -34.27
N ASP A 153 -24.70 -5.50 -33.79
CA ASP A 153 -24.13 -4.83 -32.60
C ASP A 153 -24.15 -5.69 -31.34
N LEU A 154 -25.19 -6.52 -31.16
CA LEU A 154 -25.34 -7.41 -30.00
C LEU A 154 -24.19 -8.42 -29.87
N ILE A 155 -23.59 -8.82 -30.99
CA ILE A 155 -22.47 -9.78 -31.04
C ILE A 155 -21.13 -9.05 -31.13
N LYS A 156 -21.08 -7.97 -31.93
CA LYS A 156 -19.86 -7.18 -32.15
C LYS A 156 -19.30 -6.57 -30.86
N ASN A 157 -20.15 -5.95 -30.05
CA ASN A 157 -19.73 -5.23 -28.84
C ASN A 157 -19.02 -6.13 -27.82
N PRO A 158 -19.60 -7.28 -27.39
CA PRO A 158 -18.94 -8.15 -26.43
C PRO A 158 -17.66 -8.78 -26.98
N ILE A 159 -17.63 -9.18 -28.26
CA ILE A 159 -16.41 -9.76 -28.87
C ILE A 159 -15.28 -8.73 -28.89
N SER A 160 -15.58 -7.49 -29.30
CA SER A 160 -14.59 -6.42 -29.36
C SER A 160 -14.05 -6.09 -27.97
N SER A 161 -14.95 -5.95 -26.99
CA SER A 161 -14.58 -5.68 -25.60
C SER A 161 -13.76 -6.80 -24.97
N LEU A 162 -14.14 -8.06 -25.20
CA LEU A 162 -13.43 -9.23 -24.69
C LEU A 162 -12.03 -9.33 -25.30
N THR A 163 -11.92 -9.13 -26.62
CA THR A 163 -10.62 -9.20 -27.31
C THR A 163 -9.67 -8.09 -26.85
N GLY A 164 -10.19 -6.88 -26.64
CA GLY A 164 -9.41 -5.78 -26.05
C GLY A 164 -8.96 -6.09 -24.63
N PHE A 165 -9.86 -6.59 -23.78
CA PHE A 165 -9.56 -6.98 -22.41
C PHE A 165 -8.45 -8.03 -22.36
N GLU A 166 -8.61 -9.17 -23.05
CA GLU A 166 -7.62 -10.25 -23.07
C GLU A 166 -6.26 -9.77 -23.59
N SER A 167 -6.25 -9.00 -24.68
CA SER A 167 -5.00 -8.44 -25.24
C SER A 167 -4.28 -7.55 -24.24
N SER A 168 -5.02 -6.72 -23.50
CA SER A 168 -4.45 -5.85 -22.47
C SER A 168 -3.94 -6.62 -21.25
N VAL A 169 -4.62 -7.71 -20.86
CA VAL A 169 -4.19 -8.57 -19.76
C VAL A 169 -2.87 -9.26 -20.11
N LEU A 170 -2.76 -9.83 -21.32
CA LEU A 170 -1.53 -10.45 -21.82
C LEU A 170 -0.38 -9.45 -21.94
N PHE A 171 -0.67 -8.25 -22.45
CA PHE A 171 0.30 -7.17 -22.57
C PHE A 171 0.83 -6.74 -21.19
N ASN A 172 -0.08 -6.47 -20.24
CA ASN A 172 0.28 -6.08 -18.88
C ASN A 172 1.07 -7.17 -18.18
N PHE A 173 0.61 -8.42 -18.26
CA PHE A 173 1.32 -9.56 -17.67
C PHE A 173 2.76 -9.64 -18.18
N THR A 174 2.95 -9.50 -19.49
CA THR A 174 4.29 -9.58 -20.12
C THR A 174 5.21 -8.48 -19.59
N LEU A 175 4.73 -7.24 -19.47
CA LEU A 175 5.52 -6.14 -18.92
C LEU A 175 5.74 -6.27 -17.40
N HIS A 176 4.76 -6.80 -16.67
CA HIS A 176 4.95 -7.06 -15.25
C HIS A 176 6.01 -8.14 -15.01
N GLU A 177 5.97 -9.23 -15.78
CA GLU A 177 6.93 -10.33 -15.70
C GLU A 177 8.36 -9.90 -16.08
N LYS A 178 8.50 -9.07 -17.12
CA LYS A 178 9.80 -8.65 -17.66
C LYS A 178 10.38 -7.36 -17.08
N TRP A 179 9.56 -6.50 -16.48
CA TRP A 179 9.99 -5.17 -16.02
C TRP A 179 9.55 -4.80 -14.61
N THR A 180 8.27 -4.98 -14.26
CA THR A 180 7.77 -4.58 -12.93
C THR A 180 8.29 -5.50 -11.83
N PHE A 181 8.38 -6.80 -12.09
CA PHE A 181 8.83 -7.84 -11.17
C PHE A 181 10.07 -8.58 -11.67
N ALA A 182 10.84 -7.96 -12.58
CA ALA A 182 12.05 -8.54 -13.15
C ALA A 182 13.14 -8.80 -12.10
N ASP A 183 13.19 -7.94 -11.08
CA ASP A 183 14.11 -7.97 -9.95
C ASP A 183 13.80 -9.07 -8.93
N THR A 184 12.63 -9.73 -9.04
CA THR A 184 12.29 -10.84 -8.14
C THR A 184 13.03 -12.11 -8.57
N ASN A 185 13.61 -12.82 -7.60
CA ASN A 185 14.33 -14.07 -7.81
C ASN A 185 13.35 -15.25 -7.94
N ILE A 186 12.48 -15.18 -8.94
CA ILE A 186 11.44 -16.17 -9.22
C ILE A 186 11.86 -17.08 -10.38
N ASP A 187 11.47 -18.35 -10.30
CA ASP A 187 11.63 -19.26 -11.44
C ASP A 187 10.75 -18.82 -12.62
N ARG A 188 11.39 -18.60 -13.77
CA ARG A 188 10.78 -18.20 -15.04
C ARG A 188 10.66 -19.37 -16.03
N GLY A 189 10.75 -20.61 -15.55
CA GLY A 189 10.37 -21.79 -16.29
C GLY A 189 8.92 -21.72 -16.80
N PHE A 190 8.67 -22.29 -17.98
CA PHE A 190 7.41 -22.18 -18.71
C PHE A 190 6.16 -22.50 -17.86
N ARG A 191 6.19 -23.58 -17.08
CA ARG A 191 5.07 -23.98 -16.19
C ARG A 191 4.77 -22.92 -15.13
N ASN A 192 5.81 -22.30 -14.57
CA ASN A 192 5.67 -21.28 -13.54
C ASN A 192 5.18 -19.94 -14.12
N VAL A 193 5.62 -19.59 -15.34
CA VAL A 193 5.09 -18.43 -16.08
C VAL A 193 3.59 -18.61 -16.37
N ILE A 194 3.16 -19.77 -16.86
CA ILE A 194 1.73 -20.06 -17.09
C ILE A 194 0.93 -19.99 -15.80
N THR A 195 1.46 -20.56 -14.71
CA THR A 195 0.79 -20.49 -13.41
C THR A 195 0.58 -19.04 -12.98
N ARG A 196 1.60 -18.18 -13.15
CA ARG A 196 1.47 -16.75 -12.87
C ARG A 196 0.51 -16.05 -13.81
N LEU A 197 0.46 -16.43 -15.08
CA LEU A 197 -0.49 -15.88 -16.04
C LEU A 197 -1.93 -16.14 -15.59
N ILE A 198 -2.25 -17.37 -15.17
CA ILE A 198 -3.59 -17.73 -14.67
C ILE A 198 -3.92 -16.92 -13.40
N LYS A 199 -2.97 -16.82 -12.46
CA LYS A 199 -3.13 -16.01 -11.26
C LYS A 199 -3.40 -14.54 -11.57
N TYR A 200 -2.70 -14.00 -12.57
CA TYR A 200 -2.85 -12.62 -12.99
C TYR A 200 -4.19 -12.35 -13.68
N HIS A 201 -4.75 -13.33 -14.42
CA HIS A 201 -6.13 -13.24 -14.90
C HIS A 201 -7.11 -13.15 -13.73
N GLY A 202 -6.95 -13.99 -12.70
CA GLY A 202 -7.75 -13.90 -11.49
C GLY A 202 -7.68 -12.53 -10.80
N ALA A 203 -6.48 -11.94 -10.72
CA ALA A 203 -6.28 -10.59 -10.18
C ALA A 203 -6.95 -9.51 -11.06
N SER A 204 -6.85 -9.63 -12.38
CA SER A 204 -7.43 -8.70 -13.35
C SER A 204 -8.96 -8.76 -13.36
N ILE A 205 -9.54 -9.96 -13.27
CA ILE A 205 -10.99 -10.16 -13.11
C ILE A 205 -11.46 -9.56 -11.78
N THR A 206 -10.74 -9.79 -10.69
CA THR A 206 -11.07 -9.19 -9.38
C THR A 206 -11.09 -7.66 -9.45
N SER A 207 -10.09 -7.08 -10.11
CA SER A 207 -10.04 -5.63 -10.36
C SER A 207 -11.26 -5.15 -11.14
N PHE A 208 -11.56 -5.79 -12.28
CA PHE A 208 -12.69 -5.42 -13.14
C PHE A 208 -14.04 -5.54 -12.41
N THR A 209 -14.25 -6.63 -11.68
CA THR A 209 -15.45 -6.83 -10.87
C THR A 209 -15.59 -5.76 -9.80
N SER A 210 -14.50 -5.42 -9.08
CA SER A 210 -14.55 -4.37 -8.06
C SER A 210 -14.91 -2.99 -8.64
N GLN A 211 -14.41 -2.69 -9.85
CA GLN A 211 -14.75 -1.47 -10.57
C GLN A 211 -16.24 -1.43 -10.91
N ILE A 212 -16.79 -2.51 -11.47
CA ILE A 212 -18.23 -2.61 -11.79
C ILE A 212 -19.08 -2.43 -10.54
N LEU A 213 -18.75 -3.15 -9.47
CA LEU A 213 -19.49 -3.10 -8.20
C LEU A 213 -19.49 -1.67 -7.66
N LEU A 214 -18.34 -1.01 -7.61
CA LEU A 214 -18.25 0.35 -7.07
C LEU A 214 -18.97 1.36 -7.97
N ALA A 215 -18.79 1.30 -9.28
CA ALA A 215 -19.49 2.16 -10.23
C ALA A 215 -21.02 2.02 -10.17
N THR A 216 -21.51 0.81 -9.84
CA THR A 216 -22.95 0.52 -9.75
C THR A 216 -23.53 0.89 -8.39
N PHE A 217 -22.88 0.49 -7.29
CA PHE A 217 -23.46 0.60 -5.95
C PHE A 217 -23.20 1.94 -5.25
N LEU A 218 -22.09 2.63 -5.50
CA LEU A 218 -21.84 3.95 -4.88
C LEU A 218 -22.92 5.00 -5.24
N PRO A 219 -23.36 5.12 -6.52
CA PRO A 219 -24.43 6.04 -6.86
C PRO A 219 -25.77 5.69 -6.20
N ILE A 220 -26.09 4.39 -6.12
CA ILE A 220 -27.35 3.90 -5.57
C ILE A 220 -27.40 4.09 -4.06
N LEU A 221 -26.33 3.70 -3.35
CA LEU A 221 -26.31 3.64 -1.89
C LEU A 221 -25.96 4.98 -1.23
N LEU A 222 -25.10 5.77 -1.88
CA LEU A 222 -24.50 6.98 -1.30
C LEU A 222 -24.77 8.24 -2.13
N GLY A 223 -25.49 8.15 -3.25
CA GLY A 223 -25.80 9.30 -4.11
C GLY A 223 -24.58 9.90 -4.82
N VAL A 224 -23.46 9.15 -4.87
CA VAL A 224 -22.22 9.61 -5.52
C VAL A 224 -22.45 9.71 -7.03
N VAL A 225 -22.04 10.81 -7.66
CA VAL A 225 -22.14 10.98 -9.12
C VAL A 225 -21.38 9.87 -9.86
N PHE A 226 -21.97 9.36 -10.95
CA PHE A 226 -21.48 8.17 -11.66
C PHE A 226 -19.98 8.22 -12.02
N TRP A 227 -19.48 9.36 -12.50
CA TRP A 227 -18.07 9.48 -12.88
C TRP A 227 -17.12 9.39 -11.68
N LEU A 228 -17.53 9.88 -10.49
CA LEU A 228 -16.74 9.73 -9.26
C LEU A 228 -16.77 8.28 -8.77
N ALA A 229 -17.92 7.61 -8.85
CA ALA A 229 -18.04 6.20 -8.53
C ALA A 229 -17.17 5.34 -9.46
N GLN A 230 -17.19 5.64 -10.76
CA GLN A 230 -16.37 5.00 -11.78
C GLN A 230 -14.87 5.20 -11.50
N LEU A 231 -14.43 6.43 -11.23
CA LEU A 231 -13.05 6.73 -10.89
C LEU A 231 -12.60 5.99 -9.61
N THR A 232 -13.46 5.96 -8.60
CA THR A 232 -13.22 5.22 -7.35
C THR A 232 -13.07 3.73 -7.64
N GLY A 233 -13.94 3.17 -8.48
CA GLY A 233 -13.85 1.79 -8.96
C GLY A 233 -12.53 1.47 -9.65
N ILE A 234 -12.06 2.36 -10.52
CA ILE A 234 -10.75 2.21 -11.20
C ILE A 234 -9.61 2.21 -10.18
N ILE A 235 -9.61 3.15 -9.22
CA ILE A 235 -8.57 3.26 -8.20
C ILE A 235 -8.53 2.01 -7.32
N VAL A 236 -9.69 1.54 -6.85
CA VAL A 236 -9.79 0.35 -6.01
C VAL A 236 -9.42 -0.91 -6.80
N GLY A 237 -9.92 -1.07 -8.02
CA GLY A 237 -9.56 -2.19 -8.88
C GLY A 237 -8.07 -2.24 -9.15
N PHE A 238 -7.47 -1.10 -9.48
CA PHE A 238 -6.03 -0.98 -9.64
C PHE A 238 -5.26 -1.41 -8.38
N ALA A 239 -5.68 -0.94 -7.20
CA ALA A 239 -5.06 -1.31 -5.93
C ALA A 239 -5.16 -2.81 -5.67
N LEU A 240 -6.34 -3.41 -5.90
CA LEU A 240 -6.53 -4.86 -5.76
C LEU A 240 -5.66 -5.65 -6.75
N ASN A 241 -5.57 -5.21 -8.01
CA ASN A 241 -4.72 -5.86 -9.00
C ASN A 241 -3.24 -5.80 -8.59
N PHE A 242 -2.76 -4.63 -8.13
CA PHE A 242 -1.39 -4.48 -7.64
C PHE A 242 -1.12 -5.38 -6.43
N ILE A 243 -2.02 -5.37 -5.43
CA ILE A 243 -1.87 -6.17 -4.21
C ILE A 243 -1.83 -7.66 -4.57
N LEU A 244 -2.81 -8.17 -5.33
CA LEU A 244 -2.86 -9.58 -5.75
C LEU A 244 -1.69 -9.94 -6.67
N GLY A 245 -1.27 -9.03 -7.54
CA GLY A 245 -0.03 -9.17 -8.29
C GLY A 245 1.14 -9.43 -7.34
N TYR A 246 1.34 -8.53 -6.39
CA TYR A 246 2.45 -8.56 -5.47
C TYR A 246 2.45 -9.78 -4.52
N VAL A 247 1.32 -10.03 -3.83
CA VAL A 247 1.24 -11.04 -2.75
C VAL A 247 0.87 -12.44 -3.22
N TYR A 248 0.28 -12.57 -4.40
CA TYR A 248 -0.24 -13.85 -4.87
C TYR A 248 0.39 -14.30 -6.19
N THR A 249 0.52 -13.39 -7.16
CA THR A 249 1.06 -13.71 -8.49
C THR A 249 2.58 -13.85 -8.46
N TRP A 250 3.28 -12.86 -7.90
CA TRP A 250 4.74 -12.79 -7.87
C TRP A 250 5.36 -12.95 -6.47
N SER A 251 4.67 -13.61 -5.53
CA SER A 251 5.12 -13.71 -4.12
C SER A 251 6.10 -14.83 -3.80
N ARG A 252 6.24 -15.84 -4.67
CA ARG A 252 6.94 -17.11 -4.36
C ARG A 252 8.47 -17.01 -4.19
N SER A 253 9.04 -15.80 -4.04
CA SER A 253 10.47 -15.59 -3.75
C SER A 253 10.76 -14.64 -2.58
N ARG A 254 9.79 -14.37 -1.69
CA ARG A 254 9.96 -13.36 -0.60
C ARG A 254 9.49 -13.79 0.79
N VAL A 255 9.52 -15.09 1.06
CA VAL A 255 9.54 -15.66 2.43
C VAL A 255 10.83 -16.43 2.58
#